data_AF-A0A382ESW9-F1
#
_entry.id   AF-A0A382ESW9-F1
#
_cell.length_a   1.000
_cell.length_b   1.000
_cell.length_c   1.000
_cell.angle_alpha   90.00
_cell.angle_beta   90.00
_cell.angle_gamma   90.00
#
_symmetry.space_group_name_H-M   'P 1'
#
loop_
_entity.id
_entity.type
_entity.pdbx_description
1 polymer ?
#
loop_
_entity_poly.entity_id
_entity_poly.type
_entity_poly.pdbx_seq_one_letter_code
_entity_poly.pdbx_strand_id
1 'polypeptide(L)'
;TTDHGRGTQPKEAWKDHGARIGGSDEIWFAVIGPDTTPVGEVKSSGQYYQTQFAKTVAAFLGVAYSNQQQSGEVLSEVINK
;
A
#
# COMPACT_ATOMS: atom_id res chain seq x y z
N THR A 1 4.13 -5.92 2.52
CA THR A 1 2.71 -5.71 2.22
C THR A 1 2.05 -7.05 1.98
N THR A 2 0.72 -7.07 1.83
CA THR A 2 -0.07 -8.27 1.50
C THR A 2 -0.97 -7.96 0.29
N ASP A 3 -1.56 -8.99 -0.29
CA ASP A 3 -2.54 -8.87 -1.37
C ASP A 3 -3.91 -8.40 -0.87
N HIS A 4 -4.27 -8.75 0.37
CA HIS A 4 -5.47 -8.27 1.05
C HIS A 4 -5.36 -8.42 2.57
N GLY A 5 -6.34 -7.88 3.30
CA GLY A 5 -6.50 -7.96 4.75
C GLY A 5 -7.28 -9.20 5.21
N ARG A 6 -7.73 -9.16 6.47
CA ARG A 6 -8.61 -10.17 7.10
C ARG A 6 -9.64 -9.49 7.99
N GLY A 7 -10.75 -10.17 8.28
CA GLY A 7 -11.75 -9.65 9.22
C GLY A 7 -11.21 -9.55 10.64
N THR A 8 -11.69 -8.58 11.41
CA THR A 8 -11.27 -8.42 12.82
C THR A 8 -12.44 -8.39 13.79
N GLN A 9 -13.67 -8.17 13.30
CA GLN A 9 -14.88 -8.09 14.11
C GLN A 9 -16.04 -8.85 13.43
N PRO A 10 -16.58 -9.92 14.05
CA PRO A 10 -16.11 -10.56 15.29
C PRO A 10 -14.71 -11.16 15.13
N LYS A 11 -14.04 -11.51 16.24
CA LYS A 11 -12.65 -12.01 16.22
C LYS A 11 -12.48 -13.15 15.24
N GLU A 12 -13.42 -14.09 15.19
CA GLU A 12 -13.41 -15.29 14.34
C GLU A 12 -13.29 -14.98 12.83
N ALA A 13 -13.70 -13.78 12.40
CA ALA A 13 -13.62 -13.34 11.01
C ALA A 13 -12.18 -13.17 10.50
N TRP A 14 -11.16 -13.28 11.36
CA TRP A 14 -9.75 -13.27 10.96
C TRP A 14 -9.39 -14.39 9.98
N LYS A 15 -10.17 -15.48 9.97
CA LYS A 15 -10.00 -16.61 9.06
C LYS A 15 -10.57 -16.35 7.66
N ASP A 16 -11.42 -15.33 7.54
CA ASP A 16 -12.18 -15.04 6.33
C ASP A 16 -11.67 -13.76 5.64
N HIS A 17 -12.00 -13.62 4.36
CA HIS A 17 -11.68 -12.45 3.53
C HIS A 17 -12.70 -12.28 2.40
N GLY A 18 -12.67 -11.12 1.73
CA GLY A 18 -13.48 -10.82 0.56
C GLY A 18 -14.46 -9.67 0.82
N ALA A 19 -15.13 -9.20 -0.22
CA ALA A 19 -15.89 -7.93 -0.21
C ALA A 19 -16.99 -7.79 0.87
N ARG A 20 -17.40 -8.90 1.52
CA ARG A 20 -18.38 -8.90 2.61
C ARG A 20 -17.75 -8.89 4.01
N ILE A 21 -16.43 -9.09 4.11
CA ILE A 21 -15.69 -9.15 5.36
C ILE A 21 -15.05 -7.78 5.60
N GLY A 22 -15.61 -7.01 6.54
CA GLY A 22 -15.09 -5.68 6.87
C GLY A 22 -13.62 -5.72 7.32
N GLY A 23 -12.81 -4.80 6.80
CA GLY A 23 -11.38 -4.73 7.04
C GLY A 23 -10.54 -5.75 6.25
N SER A 24 -11.17 -6.61 5.42
CA SER A 24 -10.41 -7.54 4.59
C SER A 24 -9.78 -6.90 3.35
N ASP A 25 -10.08 -5.63 3.08
CA ASP A 25 -9.46 -4.75 2.10
C ASP A 25 -8.33 -3.89 2.68
N GLU A 26 -8.18 -3.85 4.01
CA GLU A 26 -7.14 -3.08 4.69
C GLU A 26 -5.82 -3.86 4.72
N ILE A 27 -4.75 -3.26 4.19
CA ILE A 27 -3.42 -3.84 4.14
C ILE A 27 -2.39 -2.92 4.80
N TRP A 28 -1.27 -3.50 5.24
CA TRP A 28 -0.09 -2.74 5.62
C TRP A 28 0.92 -2.71 4.47
N PHE A 29 1.75 -1.67 4.42
CA PHE A 29 2.94 -1.65 3.58
C PHE A 29 4.09 -0.93 4.28
N ALA A 30 5.30 -1.15 3.79
CA ALA A 30 6.51 -0.50 4.27
C ALA A 30 7.43 -0.26 3.09
N VAL A 31 8.19 0.84 3.14
CA VAL A 31 9.25 1.17 2.19
C VAL A 31 10.55 1.29 2.97
N ILE A 32 11.58 0.57 2.53
CA ILE A 32 12.89 0.52 3.18
C ILE A 32 13.95 0.54 2.08
N GLY A 33 14.88 1.47 2.17
CA GLY A 33 15.96 1.63 1.21
C GLY A 33 16.95 2.70 1.65
N PRO A 34 18.14 2.75 1.03
CA PRO A 34 19.17 3.75 1.34
C PRO A 34 18.69 5.18 1.04
N ASP A 35 17.79 5.33 0.07
CA ASP A 35 17.25 6.61 -0.40
C ASP A 35 15.82 6.88 0.11
N THR A 36 15.37 6.15 1.15
CA THR A 36 14.06 6.35 1.78
C THR A 36 14.24 7.14 3.09
N THR A 37 13.51 8.25 3.26
CA THR A 37 13.56 9.01 4.51
C THR A 37 13.12 8.14 5.71
N PRO A 38 13.90 8.06 6.80
CA PRO A 38 13.62 7.17 7.93
C PRO A 38 12.58 7.77 8.89
N VAL A 39 11.33 7.91 8.44
CA VAL A 39 10.23 8.48 9.25
C VAL A 39 9.71 7.53 10.33
N GLY A 40 10.11 6.26 10.30
CA GLY A 40 9.62 5.23 11.22
C GLY A 40 8.16 4.84 10.93
N GLU A 41 7.42 4.47 11.98
CA GLU A 41 5.98 4.21 11.88
C GLU A 41 5.22 5.51 11.60
N VAL A 42 4.48 5.54 10.49
CA VAL A 42 3.65 6.69 10.11
C VAL A 42 2.36 6.66 10.94
N LYS A 43 2.18 7.68 11.79
CA LYS A 43 1.01 7.82 12.68
C LYS A 43 -0.04 8.82 12.19
N SER A 44 0.28 9.55 11.11
CA SER A 44 -0.68 10.44 10.47
C SER A 44 -1.72 9.62 9.71
N SER A 45 -2.99 10.00 9.84
CA SER A 45 -4.06 9.41 9.04
C SER A 45 -3.86 9.73 7.55
N GLY A 46 -4.10 8.74 6.70
CA GLY A 46 -4.07 8.86 5.25
C GLY A 46 -4.78 7.68 4.61
N GLN A 47 -5.25 7.84 3.38
CA GLN A 47 -5.83 6.74 2.60
C GLN A 47 -4.92 6.46 1.41
N TYR A 48 -4.47 5.22 1.33
CA TYR A 48 -3.61 4.71 0.27
C TYR A 48 -4.24 3.48 -0.35
N TYR A 49 -3.85 3.19 -1.60
CA TYR A 49 -4.37 2.06 -2.35
C TYR A 49 -3.23 1.26 -2.97
N GLN A 50 -3.38 -0.06 -2.99
CA GLN A 50 -2.41 -0.98 -3.60
C GLN A 50 -2.14 -0.67 -5.09
N THR A 51 -3.12 -0.07 -5.78
CA THR A 51 -3.00 0.36 -7.19
C THR A 51 -1.89 1.39 -7.40
N GLN A 52 -1.39 2.05 -6.34
CA GLN A 52 -0.30 3.02 -6.39
C GLN A 52 1.10 2.37 -6.37
N PHE A 53 1.21 1.10 -5.96
CA PHE A 53 2.51 0.49 -5.66
C PHE A 53 3.37 0.31 -6.90
N ALA A 54 2.81 -0.18 -8.01
CA ALA A 54 3.58 -0.44 -9.22
C ALA A 54 4.25 0.84 -9.77
N LYS A 55 3.48 1.94 -9.86
CA LYS A 55 3.98 3.24 -10.30
C LYS A 55 5.00 3.83 -9.32
N THR A 56 4.80 3.62 -8.02
CA THR A 56 5.74 4.07 -6.96
C THR A 56 7.06 3.31 -7.01
N VAL A 57 7.03 1.99 -7.19
CA VAL A 57 8.25 1.17 -7.35
C VAL A 57 9.02 1.58 -8.60
N ALA A 58 8.33 1.83 -9.71
CA ALA A 58 8.97 2.33 -10.93
C ALA A 58 9.64 3.69 -10.72
N ALA A 59 9.03 4.58 -9.94
CA ALA A 59 9.61 5.87 -9.59
C ALA A 59 10.91 5.72 -8.77
N PHE A 60 10.97 4.80 -7.81
CA PHE A 60 12.23 4.49 -7.10
C PHE A 60 13.34 3.98 -8.03
N LEU A 61 12.98 3.25 -9.07
CA LEU A 61 13.93 2.69 -10.03
C LEU A 61 14.28 3.66 -11.17
N GLY A 62 13.66 4.84 -11.23
CA GLY A 62 13.85 5.80 -12.30
C GLY A 62 13.38 5.31 -13.68
N VAL A 63 12.41 4.39 -13.72
CA VAL A 63 11.89 3.82 -14.98
C VAL A 63 10.49 4.33 -15.29
N ALA A 64 10.21 4.52 -16.57
CA ALA A 64 8.86 4.87 -17.02
C ALA A 64 7.89 3.70 -16.77
N TYR A 65 6.73 4.01 -16.19
CA TYR A 65 5.68 3.02 -15.95
C TYR A 65 4.45 3.32 -16.79
N SER A 66 3.99 2.31 -17.53
CA SER A 66 2.71 2.32 -18.22
C SER A 66 2.01 0.98 -18.00
N ASN A 67 0.68 1.01 -17.99
CA ASN A 67 -0.14 -0.18 -17.88
C ASN A 67 -1.42 0.02 -18.70
N GLN A 68 -2.03 -1.07 -19.17
CA GLN A 68 -3.30 -1.00 -19.91
C GLN A 68 -4.42 -0.44 -19.03
N GLN A 69 -4.43 -0.80 -17.74
CA GLN A 69 -5.32 -0.24 -16.74
C GLN A 69 -4.62 0.86 -15.97
N GLN A 70 -5.32 1.97 -15.74
CA GLN A 70 -4.78 3.10 -14.98
C GLN A 70 -4.41 2.65 -13.56
N SER A 71 -3.14 2.84 -13.20
CA SER A 71 -2.68 2.69 -11.82
C SER A 71 -2.98 3.94 -11.01
N GLY A 72 -2.91 3.83 -9.69
CA GLY A 72 -2.89 5.00 -8.83
C GLY A 72 -1.64 5.85 -9.04
N GLU A 73 -1.67 7.08 -8.53
CA GLU A 73 -0.54 8.00 -8.57
C GLU A 73 0.59 7.55 -7.64
N VAL A 74 1.80 8.03 -7.93
CA VAL A 74 2.99 7.77 -7.09
C VAL A 74 2.71 8.26 -5.67
N LEU A 75 3.07 7.44 -4.68
CA LEU A 75 3.03 7.83 -3.27
C LEU A 75 4.15 8.83 -3.00
N SER A 76 3.84 10.12 -3.07
CA SER A 76 4.81 11.20 -2.86
C SER A 76 5.45 11.18 -1.48
N GLU A 77 4.77 10.61 -0.49
CA GLU A 77 5.18 10.53 0.91
C GLU A 77 6.37 9.59 1.13
N VAL A 78 6.63 8.69 0.18
CA VAL A 78 7.74 7.73 0.25
C VAL A 78 8.87 8.05 -0.74
N ILE A 79 8.67 9.00 -1.66
CA ILE A 79 9.70 9.43 -2.61
C ILE A 79 10.47 10.60 -2.01
N ASN A 80 11.80 10.46 -1.93
CA ASN A 80 12.67 11.60 -1.67
C ASN A 80 12.65 12.54 -2.89
N LYS A 81 12.31 13.81 -2.67
CA LYS A 81 12.56 14.89 -3.64
C LYS A 81 14.02 15.33 -3.57
#